data_AF-A0A1M5YBM7-F1
#
_entry.id   AF-A0A1M5YBM7-F1
#
_cell.length_a   1.000
_cell.length_b   1.000
_cell.length_c   1.000
_cell.angle_alpha   90.00
_cell.angle_beta   90.00
_cell.angle_gamma   90.00
#
_symmetry.space_group_name_H-M   'P 1'
#
loop_
_entity.id
_entity.type
_entity.pdbx_description
1 polymer ?
#
loop_
_entity_poly.entity_id
_entity_poly.type
_entity_poly.pdbx_seq_one_letter_code
_entity_poly.pdbx_strand_id
1 'polypeptide(L)'
;MKKKESDQPTSWEEEVWESPPLMARSHIKHDTFLNCWCPQCGVGLNEGDKAVFEIVNQQGQVGISRIAAYLNVLEQESTLQIDDDEELSDVRCPHCHASLIEPGRRCRQDGCKMAAIHVSISNSLRLKLISCTRQSCRWYEMSDEDNERLILRDSHEW
;
A
#
# COMPACT_ATOMS: atom_id res chain seq x y z
N MET A 1 -58.40 1.89 -7.54
CA MET A 1 -57.80 2.66 -8.67
C MET A 1 -57.20 3.92 -8.06
N LYS A 2 -55.92 4.28 -8.16
CA LYS A 2 -54.72 3.78 -8.83
C LYS A 2 -53.51 4.22 -7.96
N LYS A 3 -52.47 3.39 -7.95
CA LYS A 3 -51.12 3.64 -7.40
C LYS A 3 -50.45 4.87 -8.03
N LYS A 4 -49.48 5.45 -7.30
CA LYS A 4 -48.23 6.01 -7.83
C LYS A 4 -47.25 6.08 -6.65
N GLU A 5 -46.52 4.98 -6.43
CA GLU A 5 -45.16 4.74 -6.95
C GLU A 5 -44.13 5.48 -6.12
N SER A 6 -43.62 4.73 -5.14
CA SER A 6 -42.32 4.89 -4.52
C SER A 6 -41.25 4.82 -5.60
N ASP A 7 -40.56 5.93 -5.82
CA ASP A 7 -39.33 5.95 -6.61
C ASP A 7 -38.20 5.45 -5.70
N GLN A 8 -37.94 4.14 -5.74
CA GLN A 8 -36.63 3.61 -5.40
C GLN A 8 -35.72 3.87 -6.60
N PRO A 9 -34.54 4.49 -6.42
CA PRO A 9 -33.44 4.22 -7.33
C PRO A 9 -32.90 2.82 -7.02
N THR A 10 -33.25 1.87 -7.89
CA THR A 10 -32.43 0.69 -8.16
C THR A 10 -31.16 1.15 -8.86
N SER A 11 -30.01 1.09 -8.19
CA SER A 11 -28.76 0.80 -8.88
C SER A 11 -27.75 0.19 -7.92
N TRP A 12 -27.18 -0.93 -8.34
CA TRP A 12 -26.15 -1.69 -7.65
C TRP A 12 -24.76 -1.06 -7.86
N GLU A 13 -24.67 0.28 -7.83
CA GLU A 13 -23.46 1.03 -8.19
C GLU A 13 -23.02 2.07 -7.14
N GLU A 14 -23.73 2.18 -6.00
CA GLU A 14 -23.42 3.19 -4.96
C GLU A 14 -23.03 2.59 -3.59
N GLU A 15 -22.48 1.37 -3.57
CA GLU A 15 -21.57 0.97 -2.49
C GLU A 15 -20.12 1.19 -2.95
N VAL A 16 -19.85 2.40 -3.46
CA VAL A 16 -18.50 2.94 -3.54
C VAL A 16 -18.05 3.12 -2.09
N TRP A 17 -17.31 2.14 -1.59
CA TRP A 17 -16.60 2.21 -0.32
C TRP A 17 -16.03 3.62 -0.11
N GLU A 18 -16.61 4.40 0.80
CA GLU A 18 -16.01 5.63 1.32
C GLU A 18 -14.82 5.26 2.22
N SER A 19 -13.82 4.57 1.67
CA SER A 19 -12.49 4.58 2.24
C SER A 19 -11.88 5.92 1.86
N PRO A 20 -11.64 6.84 2.81
CA PRO A 20 -11.00 8.11 2.46
C PRO A 20 -9.70 7.80 1.71
N PRO A 21 -9.43 8.46 0.58
CA PRO A 21 -8.26 8.14 -0.22
C PRO A 21 -7.02 8.33 0.64
N LEU A 22 -6.10 7.39 0.45
CA LEU A 22 -4.86 7.20 1.19
C LEU A 22 -3.98 8.45 1.37
N MET A 23 -4.23 9.47 0.56
CA MET A 23 -3.50 10.73 0.51
C MET A 23 -4.41 11.96 0.49
N ALA A 24 -5.54 11.95 1.20
CA ALA A 24 -6.31 13.17 1.40
C ALA A 24 -5.51 14.31 2.10
N ARG A 25 -4.24 14.08 2.46
CA ARG A 25 -3.35 15.01 3.17
C ARG A 25 -2.10 15.46 2.40
N SER A 26 -1.85 14.98 1.19
CA SER A 26 -0.56 15.24 0.51
C SER A 26 -0.75 15.92 -0.83
N HIS A 27 -0.27 17.16 -0.94
CA HIS A 27 -0.16 17.94 -2.18
C HIS A 27 0.88 17.37 -3.17
N ILE A 28 1.11 16.06 -3.17
CA ILE A 28 2.08 15.38 -4.03
C ILE A 28 1.34 14.91 -5.27
N LYS A 29 1.91 15.12 -6.46
CA LYS A 29 1.27 14.68 -7.71
C LYS A 29 0.95 13.19 -7.67
N HIS A 30 -0.27 12.84 -8.10
CA HIS A 30 -0.62 11.47 -8.47
C HIS A 30 0.42 10.93 -9.46
N ASP A 31 0.74 9.63 -9.39
CA ASP A 31 1.73 8.94 -10.22
C ASP A 31 3.20 9.29 -9.94
N THR A 32 3.51 9.78 -8.73
CA THR A 32 4.90 9.97 -8.33
C THR A 32 5.59 8.63 -8.10
N PHE A 33 6.68 8.37 -8.83
CA PHE A 33 7.48 7.15 -8.68
C PHE A 33 8.21 7.13 -7.34
N LEU A 34 8.10 6.01 -6.64
CA LEU A 34 8.72 5.73 -5.36
C LEU A 34 9.86 4.73 -5.57
N ASN A 35 11.06 5.17 -5.26
CA ASN A 35 12.14 4.24 -5.00
C ASN A 35 11.88 3.58 -3.65
N CYS A 36 11.95 2.26 -3.58
CA CYS A 36 11.61 1.41 -2.45
C CYS A 36 12.85 0.65 -1.99
N TRP A 37 13.07 0.56 -0.68
CA TRP A 37 14.21 -0.12 -0.09
C TRP A 37 13.82 -0.96 1.11
N CYS A 38 14.54 -2.06 1.28
CA CYS A 38 14.47 -2.85 2.49
C CYS A 38 15.07 -2.06 3.67
N PRO A 39 14.35 -1.93 4.80
CA PRO A 39 14.87 -1.26 5.99
C PRO A 39 15.98 -2.06 6.69
N GLN A 40 16.09 -3.37 6.42
CA GLN A 40 17.05 -4.27 7.07
C GLN A 40 18.39 -4.35 6.32
N CYS A 41 18.36 -4.58 5.00
CA CYS A 41 19.58 -4.72 4.19
C CYS A 41 19.90 -3.49 3.32
N GLY A 42 18.97 -2.55 3.17
CA GLY A 42 19.16 -1.32 2.38
C GLY A 42 19.14 -1.52 0.86
N VAL A 43 18.98 -2.76 0.37
CA VAL A 43 18.87 -3.09 -1.06
C VAL A 43 17.54 -2.58 -1.61
N GLY A 44 17.57 -2.11 -2.86
CA GLY A 44 16.39 -1.64 -3.58
C GLY A 44 15.42 -2.77 -3.83
N LEU A 45 14.13 -2.50 -3.66
CA LEU A 45 13.03 -3.46 -3.86
C LEU A 45 12.33 -3.25 -5.20
N ASN A 46 12.73 -2.24 -5.98
CA ASN A 46 12.13 -1.99 -7.29
C ASN A 46 12.66 -2.96 -8.35
N GLU A 47 11.75 -3.59 -9.08
CA GLU A 47 12.01 -4.25 -10.36
C GLU A 47 11.19 -3.51 -11.43
N GLY A 48 11.86 -2.65 -12.21
CA GLY A 48 11.18 -1.75 -13.14
C GLY A 48 10.29 -0.75 -12.40
N ASP A 49 9.00 -0.77 -12.71
CA ASP A 49 7.98 0.13 -12.18
C ASP A 49 7.25 -0.42 -10.94
N LYS A 50 7.67 -1.58 -10.43
CA LYS A 50 7.03 -2.28 -9.31
C LYS A 50 7.99 -2.49 -8.15
N ALA A 51 7.47 -2.43 -6.93
CA ALA A 51 8.13 -2.91 -5.73
C ALA A 51 7.82 -4.38 -5.51
N VAL A 52 8.86 -5.19 -5.25
CA VAL A 52 8.77 -6.65 -5.19
C VAL A 52 9.04 -7.17 -3.79
N PHE A 53 8.18 -8.09 -3.36
CA PHE A 53 8.18 -8.66 -2.02
C PHE A 53 8.07 -10.18 -2.09
N GLU A 54 8.73 -10.87 -1.17
CA GLU A 54 8.40 -12.26 -0.87
C GLU A 54 7.24 -12.27 0.13
N ILE A 55 6.18 -13.02 -0.16
CA ILE A 55 4.98 -13.10 0.68
C ILE A 55 4.79 -14.52 1.18
N VAL A 56 4.27 -14.66 2.41
CA VAL A 56 3.96 -15.95 3.02
C VAL A 56 2.51 -15.96 3.44
N ASN A 57 1.73 -16.90 2.92
CA ASN A 57 0.32 -17.05 3.31
C ASN A 57 0.16 -17.79 4.65
N GLN A 58 -1.08 -17.93 5.11
CA GLN A 58 -1.36 -18.61 6.40
C GLN A 58 -1.00 -20.11 6.39
N GLN A 59 -0.92 -20.72 5.20
CA GLN A 59 -0.51 -22.12 5.01
C GLN A 59 1.02 -22.29 4.96
N GLY A 60 1.79 -21.19 5.06
CA GLY A 60 3.25 -21.20 4.96
C GLY A 60 3.79 -21.32 3.54
N GLN A 61 2.93 -21.19 2.52
CA GLN A 61 3.36 -21.15 1.12
C GLN A 61 4.01 -19.80 0.83
N VAL A 62 5.09 -19.84 0.06
CA VAL A 62 5.89 -18.66 -0.30
C VAL A 62 5.61 -18.26 -1.74
N GLY A 63 5.45 -16.96 -1.97
CA GLY A 63 5.27 -16.38 -3.30
C GLY A 63 5.93 -15.03 -3.44
N ILE A 64 5.73 -14.42 -4.60
CA ILE A 64 6.17 -13.07 -4.91
C ILE A 64 4.95 -12.18 -5.10
N SER A 65 4.93 -11.03 -4.43
CA SER A 65 4.01 -9.93 -4.70
C SER A 65 4.76 -8.80 -5.39
N ARG A 66 4.16 -8.23 -6.43
CA ARG A 66 4.63 -7.01 -7.07
C ARG A 66 3.55 -5.96 -6.99
N ILE A 67 3.90 -4.80 -6.45
CA ILE A 67 2.99 -3.68 -6.25
C ILE A 67 3.53 -2.50 -7.07
N ALA A 68 2.67 -1.77 -7.76
CA ALA A 68 3.09 -0.55 -8.46
C ALA A 68 3.84 0.39 -7.50
N ALA A 69 5.02 0.83 -7.89
CA ALA A 69 5.86 1.72 -7.09
C ALA A 69 5.50 3.19 -7.34
N TYR A 70 4.21 3.50 -7.46
CA TYR A 70 3.73 4.85 -7.69
C TYR A 70 2.75 5.25 -6.61
N LEU A 71 2.84 6.52 -6.21
CA LEU A 71 1.96 7.08 -5.20
C LEU A 71 0.50 7.07 -5.70
N ASN A 72 -0.40 6.53 -4.89
CA ASN A 72 -1.83 6.36 -5.19
C ASN A 72 -2.15 5.40 -6.35
N VAL A 73 -1.18 4.61 -6.84
CA VAL A 73 -1.44 3.53 -7.80
C VAL A 73 -1.61 2.21 -7.08
N LEU A 74 -2.70 1.53 -7.41
CA LEU A 74 -3.24 0.41 -6.65
C LEU A 74 -3.05 -0.96 -7.33
N GLU A 75 -2.31 -0.98 -8.44
CA GLU A 75 -2.01 -2.20 -9.20
C GLU A 75 -1.09 -3.13 -8.42
N GLN A 76 -1.48 -4.39 -8.32
CA GLN A 76 -0.71 -5.43 -7.66
C GLN A 76 -0.93 -6.77 -8.34
N GLU A 77 0.10 -7.60 -8.33
CA GLU A 77 0.07 -8.98 -8.81
C GLU A 77 0.78 -9.88 -7.78
N SER A 78 0.29 -11.10 -7.62
CA SER A 78 0.87 -12.08 -6.70
C SER A 78 0.97 -13.43 -7.39
N THR A 79 2.05 -14.18 -7.14
CA THR A 79 2.21 -15.54 -7.67
C THR A 79 1.43 -16.58 -6.88
N LEU A 80 0.99 -16.22 -5.66
CA LEU A 80 0.03 -17.01 -4.88
C LEU A 80 -1.37 -16.47 -5.12
N GLN A 81 -2.34 -17.38 -5.19
CA GLN A 81 -3.74 -17.02 -5.01
C GLN A 81 -3.95 -16.71 -3.53
N ILE A 82 -4.22 -15.44 -3.25
CA ILE A 82 -4.53 -14.93 -1.92
C ILE A 82 -5.93 -14.34 -2.06
N ASP A 83 -6.86 -14.82 -1.24
CA ASP A 83 -8.20 -14.22 -1.20
C ASP A 83 -8.10 -12.78 -0.70
N ASP A 84 -8.94 -11.89 -1.23
CA ASP A 84 -8.86 -10.45 -0.92
C ASP A 84 -8.97 -10.14 0.59
N ASP A 85 -9.64 -11.01 1.35
CA ASP A 85 -9.81 -10.90 2.81
C ASP A 85 -8.71 -11.59 3.63
N GLU A 86 -7.83 -12.36 2.99
CA GLU A 86 -6.77 -13.11 3.66
C GLU A 86 -5.65 -12.18 4.13
N GLU A 87 -5.31 -12.27 5.42
CA GLU A 87 -4.11 -11.65 5.96
C GLU A 87 -2.88 -12.52 5.64
N LEU A 88 -1.83 -11.91 5.10
CA LEU A 88 -0.54 -12.58 4.96
C LEU A 88 0.07 -12.94 6.32
N SER A 89 0.64 -14.15 6.42
CA SER A 89 1.41 -14.55 7.60
C SER A 89 2.66 -13.69 7.77
N ASP A 90 3.35 -13.41 6.66
CA ASP A 90 4.58 -12.63 6.62
C ASP A 90 4.76 -11.92 5.26
N VAL A 91 5.49 -10.82 5.28
CA VAL A 91 5.98 -10.10 4.09
C VAL A 91 7.47 -9.89 4.30
N ARG A 92 8.29 -10.28 3.33
CA ARG A 92 9.75 -10.38 3.44
C ARG A 92 10.45 -9.69 2.29
N CYS A 93 11.68 -9.27 2.57
CA CYS A 93 12.57 -8.81 1.52
C CYS A 93 13.05 -10.00 0.67
N PRO A 94 12.98 -9.96 -0.67
CA PRO A 94 13.44 -11.05 -1.54
C PRO A 94 14.98 -11.22 -1.54
N HIS A 95 15.73 -10.25 -0.99
CA HIS A 95 17.20 -10.29 -0.98
C HIS A 95 17.79 -10.83 0.32
N CYS A 96 17.20 -10.50 1.47
CA CYS A 96 17.69 -10.93 2.78
C CYS A 96 16.72 -11.82 3.55
N HIS A 97 15.51 -12.05 3.02
CA HIS A 97 14.42 -12.82 3.64
C HIS A 97 14.00 -12.33 5.02
N ALA A 98 14.49 -11.17 5.45
CA ALA A 98 14.05 -10.56 6.70
C ALA A 98 12.59 -10.15 6.59
N SER A 99 11.82 -10.42 7.64
CA SER A 99 10.45 -9.96 7.77
C SER A 99 10.42 -8.43 7.75
N LEU A 100 9.53 -7.90 6.93
CA LEU A 100 9.18 -6.49 6.84
C LEU A 100 8.01 -6.15 7.75
N ILE A 101 7.44 -7.13 8.47
CA ILE A 101 6.34 -6.91 9.41
C ILE A 101 6.82 -6.00 10.54
N GLU A 102 6.10 -4.90 10.76
CA GLU A 102 6.35 -3.96 11.83
C GLU A 102 5.76 -4.50 13.15
N PRO A 103 6.60 -4.85 14.15
CA PRO A 103 6.12 -5.47 15.38
C PRO A 103 5.17 -4.56 16.17
N GLY A 104 4.07 -5.11 16.66
CA GLY A 104 3.10 -4.38 17.48
C GLY A 104 2.25 -3.34 16.74
N ARG A 105 2.47 -3.11 15.44
CA ARG A 105 1.59 -2.30 14.60
C ARG A 105 0.47 -3.13 14.00
N ARG A 106 -0.71 -2.52 13.92
CA ARG A 106 -1.93 -3.08 13.32
C ARG A 106 -2.61 -2.01 12.47
N CYS A 107 -3.16 -2.43 11.34
CA CYS A 107 -3.97 -1.58 10.48
C CYS A 107 -5.19 -1.08 11.26
N ARG A 108 -5.52 0.21 11.15
CA ARG A 108 -6.68 0.80 11.85
C ARG A 108 -8.01 0.41 11.23
N GLN A 109 -8.01 0.05 9.95
CA GLN A 109 -9.22 -0.34 9.22
C GLN A 109 -9.56 -1.81 9.46
N ASP A 110 -8.58 -2.70 9.27
CA ASP A 110 -8.81 -4.15 9.25
C ASP A 110 -8.26 -4.89 10.46
N GLY A 111 -7.45 -4.22 11.30
CA GLY A 111 -6.76 -4.86 12.41
C GLY A 111 -5.63 -5.81 11.99
N CYS A 112 -5.26 -5.84 10.72
CA CYS A 112 -4.24 -6.74 10.19
C CYS A 112 -2.81 -6.31 10.54
N LYS A 113 -1.85 -7.22 10.40
CA LYS A 113 -0.41 -6.90 10.45
C LYS A 113 -0.04 -5.84 9.39
N MET A 114 1.00 -5.09 9.69
CA MET A 114 1.52 -4.05 8.80
C MET A 114 2.97 -4.32 8.43
N ALA A 115 3.35 -3.99 7.20
CA ALA A 115 4.71 -4.09 6.69
C ALA A 115 5.34 -2.70 6.51
N ALA A 116 6.61 -2.56 6.90
CA ALA A 116 7.36 -1.33 6.80
C ALA A 116 8.46 -1.41 5.75
N ILE A 117 8.55 -0.37 4.92
CA ILE A 117 9.60 -0.18 3.94
C ILE A 117 10.14 1.24 4.00
N HIS A 118 11.30 1.46 3.40
CA HIS A 118 11.79 2.80 3.14
C HIS A 118 11.42 3.20 1.70
N VAL A 119 10.90 4.42 1.53
CA VAL A 119 10.55 4.99 0.23
C VAL A 119 11.19 6.36 0.04
N SER A 120 11.40 6.79 -1.19
CA SER A 120 11.78 8.16 -1.52
C SER A 120 11.40 8.51 -2.95
N ILE A 121 11.24 9.81 -3.22
CA ILE A 121 11.09 10.35 -4.57
C ILE A 121 12.49 10.75 -5.06
N SER A 122 12.91 10.25 -6.22
CA SER A 122 14.22 10.61 -6.81
C SER A 122 15.38 10.44 -5.79
N ASN A 123 16.32 11.39 -5.72
CA ASN A 123 17.45 11.38 -4.78
C ASN A 123 17.12 11.97 -3.39
N SER A 124 15.85 11.93 -2.97
CA SER A 124 15.44 12.44 -1.66
C SER A 124 15.79 11.49 -0.51
N LEU A 125 15.57 11.97 0.72
CA LEU A 125 15.74 11.18 1.94
C LEU A 125 14.82 9.96 1.91
N ARG A 126 15.29 8.83 2.42
CA ARG A 126 14.48 7.63 2.63
C ARG A 126 13.55 7.83 3.83
N LEU A 127 12.26 7.66 3.61
CA LEU A 127 11.18 7.86 4.57
C LEU A 127 10.53 6.52 4.88
N LYS A 128 10.04 6.33 6.10
CA LYS A 128 9.40 5.07 6.50
C LYS A 128 7.92 5.08 6.10
N LEU A 129 7.54 4.13 5.24
CA LEU A 129 6.15 3.87 4.85
C LEU A 129 5.72 2.53 5.46
N ILE A 130 4.57 2.53 6.15
CA ILE A 130 4.03 1.34 6.83
C ILE A 130 2.66 1.03 6.24
N SER A 131 2.49 -0.07 5.52
CA SER A 131 1.25 -0.44 4.81
C SER A 131 0.60 -1.70 5.38
N CYS A 132 -0.70 -1.85 5.16
CA CYS A 132 -1.42 -3.07 5.53
C CYS A 132 -0.94 -4.28 4.69
N THR A 133 -0.93 -5.45 5.30
CA THR A 133 -0.55 -6.72 4.62
C THR A 133 -1.72 -7.41 3.93
N ARG A 134 -2.95 -6.97 4.16
CA ARG A 134 -4.15 -7.47 3.46
C ARG A 134 -4.22 -6.83 2.08
N GLN A 135 -4.43 -7.65 1.05
CA GLN A 135 -4.41 -7.24 -0.35
C GLN A 135 -5.50 -6.21 -0.71
N SER A 136 -6.70 -6.36 -0.14
CA SER A 136 -7.81 -5.41 -0.32
C SER A 136 -7.68 -4.13 0.51
N CYS A 137 -6.86 -4.16 1.57
CA CYS A 137 -6.69 -3.01 2.44
C CYS A 137 -5.70 -2.04 1.82
N ARG A 138 -6.18 -0.82 1.56
CA ARG A 138 -5.34 0.22 1.00
C ARG A 138 -4.56 0.97 2.07
N TRP A 139 -4.99 0.93 3.34
CA TRP A 139 -4.49 1.77 4.43
C TRP A 139 -2.97 1.68 4.65
N TYR A 140 -2.33 2.84 4.83
CA TYR A 140 -0.93 2.95 5.27
C TYR A 140 -0.75 4.12 6.25
N GLU A 141 0.39 4.13 6.94
CA GLU A 141 0.86 5.16 7.85
C GLU A 141 2.25 5.66 7.41
N MET A 142 2.46 6.96 7.55
CA MET A 142 3.75 7.63 7.45
C MET A 142 3.77 8.72 8.52
N SER A 143 4.94 9.05 9.09
CA SER A 143 5.02 10.11 10.09
C SER A 143 4.64 11.46 9.47
N ASP A 144 4.06 12.37 10.27
CA ASP A 144 3.69 13.71 9.78
C ASP A 144 4.93 14.47 9.25
N GLU A 145 6.09 14.31 9.92
CA GLU A 145 7.37 14.88 9.48
C GLU A 145 7.80 14.33 8.10
N ASP A 146 7.64 13.03 7.88
CA ASP A 146 8.00 12.40 6.61
C ASP A 146 7.03 12.81 5.48
N ASN A 147 5.74 12.93 5.79
CA ASN A 147 4.73 13.42 4.84
C ASN A 147 5.02 14.86 4.40
N GLU A 148 5.31 15.77 5.33
CA GLU A 148 5.65 17.16 5.01
C GLU A 148 6.91 17.26 4.14
N ARG A 149 7.92 16.42 4.40
CA ARG A 149 9.15 16.37 3.60
C ARG A 149 8.93 15.84 2.20
N LEU A 150 8.01 14.89 2.02
CA LEU A 150 7.57 14.38 0.73
C LEU A 150 6.90 15.49 -0.09
N ILE A 151 6.01 16.27 0.52
CA ILE A 151 5.29 17.39 -0.13
C ILE A 151 6.23 18.52 -0.55
N LEU A 152 7.18 18.92 0.30
CA LEU A 152 8.06 20.06 0.04
C LEU A 152 9.05 19.84 -1.12
N ARG A 153 9.30 18.58 -1.49
CA ARG A 153 10.30 18.24 -2.51
C ARG A 153 9.71 18.08 -3.91
N ASP A 154 8.44 17.70 -4.03
CA ASP A 154 7.70 17.68 -5.31
C ASP A 154 7.44 19.10 -5.85
N SER A 155 7.39 20.10 -4.96
CA SER A 155 7.12 21.51 -5.34
C SER A 155 8.30 22.29 -5.90
N HIS A 156 9.51 21.71 -5.89
CA HIS A 156 10.76 22.39 -6.31
C HIS A 156 11.25 22.02 -7.71
N GLU A 157 10.38 21.50 -8.58
CA GLU A 157 10.70 21.32 -10.00
C GLU A 157 10.05 22.46 -10.82
N TRP A 158 10.82 23.54 -11.04
CA TRP A 158 10.53 24.63 -11.99
C TRP A 158 11.71 24.84 -12.94
#